data_AF-A0A4Q3LML4-F1
#
_entry.id   AF-A0A4Q3LML4-F1
#
_cell.length_a   1.000
_cell.length_b   1.000
_cell.length_c   1.000
_cell.angle_alpha   90.00
_cell.angle_beta   90.00
_cell.angle_gamma   90.00
#
_symmetry.space_group_name_H-M   'P 1'
#
loop_
_entity.id
_entity.type
_entity.pdbx_description
1 polymer ?
#
loop_
_entity_poly.entity_id
_entity_poly.type
_entity_poly.pdbx_seq_one_letter_code
_entity_poly.pdbx_strand_id
1 'polypeptide(L)'
;METISPEEAVQKALGEPVFIEFPENTWKIRTNLVIISLISIAVVFGDLHIEPDSQIFGLKFRGLSDAVLTNSLIAIVVYLLAHFLWAAADSFLEWRVRITGTRLAFTTGSKWGSNHADYPDDPRQSSLYRWWTDHAPQFGVVTDHLKGFESRLATLEQQVSSAMRSTLAAEPQVQADAASIVTAIRETRDRLTHVEGSVRTAVEVVQSGRVPESLSRFDNWFAIFLRSQNLRWLVIDIGAPVLAAGYALVLLTQRM
;
A
#
# COMPACT_ATOMS: atom_id res chain seq x y z
N MET A 1 18.92 -21.98 -11.72
CA MET A 1 18.12 -20.88 -11.16
C MET A 1 18.97 -19.64 -11.25
N GLU A 2 18.68 -18.74 -12.20
CA GLU A 2 19.37 -17.43 -12.27
C GLU A 2 18.98 -16.60 -11.03
N THR A 3 19.99 -16.18 -10.27
CA THR A 3 19.83 -15.23 -9.17
C THR A 3 19.64 -13.84 -9.77
N ILE A 4 18.39 -13.38 -9.85
CA ILE A 4 18.05 -12.01 -10.26
C ILE A 4 18.70 -11.06 -9.26
N SER A 5 19.36 -10.00 -9.74
CA SER A 5 19.96 -9.00 -8.86
C SER A 5 18.87 -8.26 -8.06
N PRO A 6 19.14 -7.77 -6.84
CA PRO A 6 18.16 -7.03 -6.05
C PRO A 6 17.56 -5.83 -6.80
N GLU A 7 18.37 -5.16 -7.63
CA GLU A 7 17.97 -4.00 -8.44
C GLU A 7 16.98 -4.40 -9.55
N GLU A 8 17.26 -5.49 -10.27
CA GLU A 8 16.34 -6.04 -11.28
C GLU A 8 15.05 -6.56 -10.66
N ALA A 9 15.12 -7.14 -9.46
CA ALA A 9 13.93 -7.59 -8.72
C ALA A 9 13.03 -6.41 -8.29
N VAL A 10 13.64 -5.30 -7.84
CA VAL A 10 12.92 -4.05 -7.52
C VAL A 10 12.33 -3.41 -8.77
N GLN A 11 13.08 -3.33 -9.86
CA GLN A 11 12.60 -2.77 -11.12
C GLN A 11 11.45 -3.59 -11.72
N LYS A 12 11.56 -4.92 -11.67
CA LYS A 12 10.50 -5.84 -12.10
C LYS A 12 9.26 -5.71 -11.22
N ALA A 13 9.43 -5.65 -9.90
CA ALA A 13 8.32 -5.40 -8.99
C ALA A 13 7.66 -4.04 -9.28
N LEU A 14 8.42 -2.96 -9.42
CA LEU A 14 7.84 -1.63 -9.66
C LEU A 14 7.26 -1.46 -11.07
N GLY A 15 7.72 -2.24 -12.05
CA GLY A 15 7.31 -2.15 -13.45
C GLY A 15 6.14 -3.04 -13.86
N GLU A 16 5.82 -4.08 -13.10
CA GLU A 16 4.70 -4.98 -13.42
C GLU A 16 3.33 -4.35 -13.08
N PRO A 17 2.36 -4.34 -14.01
CA PRO A 17 1.02 -3.82 -13.75
C PRO A 17 0.37 -4.61 -12.61
N VAL A 18 -0.13 -3.90 -11.60
CA VAL A 18 -0.88 -4.51 -10.50
C VAL A 18 -2.29 -4.82 -10.99
N PHE A 19 -2.56 -6.10 -11.23
CA PHE A 19 -3.91 -6.57 -11.49
C PHE A 19 -4.78 -6.44 -10.23
N ILE A 20 -5.99 -5.90 -10.42
CA ILE A 20 -7.01 -5.86 -9.38
C ILE A 20 -7.68 -7.23 -9.36
N GLU A 21 -7.24 -8.11 -8.47
CA GLU A 21 -7.98 -9.34 -8.20
C GLU A 21 -9.05 -9.06 -7.15
N PHE A 22 -10.29 -9.42 -7.46
CA PHE A 22 -11.37 -9.33 -6.49
C PHE A 22 -11.14 -10.34 -5.36
N PRO A 23 -11.37 -9.95 -4.09
CA PRO A 23 -11.34 -10.92 -3.02
C PRO A 23 -12.44 -11.96 -3.23
N GLU A 24 -12.24 -13.17 -2.69
CA GLU A 24 -13.11 -14.32 -2.91
C GLU A 24 -14.59 -14.01 -2.63
N ASN A 25 -14.87 -13.20 -1.60
CA ASN A 25 -16.23 -12.76 -1.29
C ASN A 25 -16.86 -11.96 -2.44
N THR A 26 -16.15 -10.97 -2.98
CA THR A 26 -16.61 -10.16 -4.11
C THR A 26 -16.83 -11.00 -5.36
N TRP A 27 -15.97 -12.01 -5.58
CA TRP A 27 -16.15 -12.96 -6.66
C TRP A 27 -17.46 -13.75 -6.51
N LYS A 28 -17.78 -14.24 -5.30
CA LYS A 28 -19.04 -14.94 -5.00
C LYS A 28 -20.25 -14.03 -5.22
N ILE A 29 -20.19 -12.79 -4.75
CA ILE A 29 -21.26 -11.79 -4.94
C ILE A 29 -21.49 -11.53 -6.43
N ARG A 30 -20.40 -11.34 -7.20
CA ARG A 30 -20.47 -11.15 -8.65
C ARG A 30 -21.13 -12.35 -9.35
N THR A 31 -20.70 -13.56 -9.02
CA THR A 31 -21.25 -14.78 -9.60
C THR A 31 -22.74 -14.93 -9.29
N ASN A 32 -23.14 -14.69 -8.04
CA ASN A 32 -24.56 -14.72 -7.65
C ASN A 32 -25.37 -13.64 -8.37
N LEU A 33 -24.84 -12.41 -8.48
CA LEU A 33 -25.49 -11.34 -9.22
C LEU A 33 -25.74 -11.72 -10.68
N VAL A 34 -24.74 -12.29 -11.36
CA VAL A 34 -24.87 -12.75 -12.75
C VAL A 34 -25.92 -13.86 -12.86
N ILE A 35 -25.85 -14.88 -12.02
CA ILE A 35 -26.78 -16.02 -12.05
C ILE A 35 -28.22 -15.55 -11.81
N ILE A 36 -28.46 -14.77 -10.75
CA ILE A 36 -29.80 -14.29 -10.41
C ILE A 36 -30.31 -13.31 -11.48
N SER A 37 -29.45 -12.50 -12.08
CA SER A 37 -29.83 -11.63 -13.20
C SER A 37 -30.24 -12.45 -14.42
N LEU A 38 -29.51 -13.51 -14.77
CA LEU A 38 -29.86 -14.40 -15.88
C LEU A 38 -31.19 -15.12 -15.62
N ILE A 39 -31.43 -15.60 -14.40
CA ILE A 39 -32.71 -16.19 -13.99
C ILE A 39 -33.83 -15.16 -14.14
N SER A 40 -33.61 -13.92 -13.65
CA SER A 40 -34.61 -12.85 -13.73
C SER A 40 -34.94 -12.48 -15.18
N ILE A 41 -33.93 -12.40 -16.04
CA ILE A 41 -34.09 -12.18 -17.49
C ILE A 41 -34.88 -13.33 -18.10
N ALA A 42 -34.53 -14.59 -17.81
CA ALA A 42 -35.23 -15.75 -18.33
C ALA A 42 -36.71 -15.80 -17.88
N VAL A 43 -37.00 -15.39 -16.65
CA VAL A 43 -38.38 -15.28 -16.14
C VAL A 43 -39.18 -14.24 -16.92
N VAL A 44 -38.62 -13.05 -17.14
CA VAL A 44 -39.30 -11.96 -17.84
C VAL A 44 -39.42 -12.23 -19.35
N PHE A 45 -38.35 -12.70 -20.00
CA PHE A 45 -38.36 -12.95 -21.44
C PHE A 45 -39.04 -14.26 -21.82
N GLY A 46 -38.97 -15.27 -20.96
CA GLY A 46 -39.59 -16.57 -21.17
C GLY A 46 -41.06 -16.62 -20.81
N ASP A 47 -41.63 -15.50 -20.34
CA ASP A 47 -43.02 -15.40 -19.86
C ASP A 47 -43.34 -16.52 -18.84
N LEU A 48 -42.40 -16.74 -17.91
CA LEU A 48 -42.50 -17.84 -16.95
C LEU A 48 -43.50 -17.47 -15.85
N HIS A 49 -44.67 -18.09 -15.91
CA HIS A 49 -45.72 -17.96 -14.91
C HIS A 49 -45.69 -19.10 -13.89
N ILE A 50 -46.07 -18.80 -12.65
CA ILE A 50 -46.28 -19.81 -11.62
C ILE A 50 -47.66 -20.43 -11.82
N GLU A 51 -47.69 -21.73 -12.14
CA GLU A 51 -48.94 -22.46 -12.23
C GLU A 51 -49.58 -22.58 -10.83
N PRO A 52 -50.90 -22.32 -10.65
CA PRO A 52 -51.54 -22.30 -9.33
C PRO A 52 -51.45 -23.62 -8.54
N ASP A 53 -51.31 -24.74 -9.26
CA ASP A 53 -51.16 -26.08 -8.69
C ASP A 53 -49.71 -26.55 -8.60
N SER A 54 -48.75 -25.66 -8.85
CA SER A 54 -47.32 -25.98 -8.81
C SER A 54 -46.91 -26.48 -7.43
N GLN A 55 -46.16 -27.58 -7.44
CA GLN A 55 -45.60 -28.22 -6.25
C GLN A 55 -44.09 -28.07 -6.29
N ILE A 56 -43.52 -27.36 -5.32
CA ILE A 56 -42.06 -27.33 -5.14
C ILE A 56 -41.75 -28.26 -3.97
N PHE A 57 -40.96 -29.31 -4.23
CA PHE A 57 -40.64 -30.37 -3.25
C PHE A 57 -41.88 -31.03 -2.61
N GLY A 58 -42.97 -31.19 -3.37
CA GLY A 58 -44.21 -31.81 -2.90
C GLY A 58 -45.06 -30.91 -2.00
N LEU A 59 -44.64 -29.67 -1.74
CA LEU A 59 -45.44 -28.67 -1.03
C LEU A 59 -46.25 -27.85 -2.03
N LYS A 60 -47.57 -27.77 -1.82
CA LYS A 60 -48.45 -26.87 -2.58
C LYS A 60 -48.38 -25.47 -1.98
N PHE A 61 -47.91 -24.50 -2.76
CA PHE A 61 -47.81 -23.11 -2.31
C PHE A 61 -49.10 -22.36 -2.66
N ARG A 62 -49.95 -22.10 -1.65
CA ARG A 62 -51.10 -21.20 -1.83
C ARG A 62 -50.65 -19.75 -1.65
N GLY A 63 -50.91 -18.91 -2.65
CA GLY A 63 -50.64 -17.46 -2.61
C GLY A 63 -49.26 -17.04 -3.13
N LEU A 64 -48.49 -17.95 -3.73
CA LEU A 64 -47.30 -17.58 -4.49
C LEU A 64 -47.74 -17.06 -5.87
N SER A 65 -47.84 -15.73 -6.01
CA SER A 65 -48.18 -15.09 -7.28
C SER A 65 -46.93 -14.64 -8.04
N ASP A 66 -47.06 -14.46 -9.35
CA ASP A 66 -46.00 -13.90 -10.20
C ASP A 66 -45.49 -12.55 -9.68
N ALA A 67 -46.39 -11.73 -9.12
CA ALA A 67 -46.02 -10.47 -8.48
C ALA A 67 -45.06 -10.67 -7.29
N VAL A 68 -45.28 -11.68 -6.43
CA VAL A 68 -44.40 -11.97 -5.29
C VAL A 68 -43.04 -12.46 -5.79
N LEU A 69 -43.02 -13.36 -6.78
CA LEU A 69 -41.79 -13.84 -7.40
C LEU A 69 -40.98 -12.69 -8.01
N THR A 70 -41.63 -11.86 -8.82
CA THR A 70 -40.99 -10.74 -9.53
C THR A 70 -40.45 -9.70 -8.54
N ASN A 71 -41.24 -9.29 -7.54
CA ASN A 71 -40.79 -8.35 -6.52
C ASN A 71 -39.63 -8.90 -5.69
N SER A 72 -39.63 -10.20 -5.40
CA SER A 72 -38.53 -10.87 -4.68
C SER A 72 -37.25 -10.89 -5.50
N LEU A 73 -37.34 -11.24 -6.79
CA LEU A 73 -36.20 -11.23 -7.71
C LEU A 73 -35.62 -9.82 -7.86
N ILE A 74 -36.47 -8.80 -8.03
CA ILE A 74 -36.04 -7.40 -8.09
C ILE A 74 -35.30 -7.03 -6.80
N ALA A 75 -35.86 -7.33 -5.63
CA ALA A 75 -35.23 -7.02 -4.35
C ALA A 75 -33.84 -7.68 -4.22
N ILE A 76 -33.72 -8.96 -4.60
CA ILE A 76 -32.44 -9.70 -4.56
C ILE A 76 -31.43 -9.10 -5.53
N VAL A 77 -31.84 -8.80 -6.78
CA VAL A 77 -30.95 -8.20 -7.79
C VAL A 77 -30.47 -6.83 -7.35
N VAL A 78 -31.36 -5.96 -6.85
CA VAL A 78 -30.99 -4.62 -6.36
C VAL A 78 -29.99 -4.73 -5.20
N TYR A 79 -30.25 -5.63 -4.25
CA TYR A 79 -29.33 -5.88 -3.14
C TYR A 79 -27.95 -6.36 -3.62
N LEU A 80 -27.91 -7.40 -4.46
CA LEU A 80 -26.66 -7.96 -4.98
C LEU A 80 -25.89 -6.94 -5.84
N LEU A 81 -26.59 -6.10 -6.61
CA LEU A 81 -25.99 -5.05 -7.42
C LEU A 81 -25.37 -3.96 -6.53
N ALA A 82 -26.10 -3.46 -5.54
CA ALA A 82 -25.57 -2.47 -4.60
C ALA A 82 -24.35 -3.02 -3.84
N HIS A 83 -24.41 -4.27 -3.38
CA HIS A 83 -23.29 -4.91 -2.71
C HIS A 83 -22.08 -5.07 -3.64
N PHE A 84 -22.29 -5.55 -4.87
CA PHE A 84 -21.22 -5.70 -5.86
C PHE A 84 -20.56 -4.36 -6.20
N LEU A 85 -21.36 -3.31 -6.46
CA LEU A 85 -20.83 -1.98 -6.79
C LEU A 85 -19.99 -1.40 -5.65
N TRP A 86 -20.44 -1.56 -4.39
CA TRP A 86 -19.68 -1.13 -3.23
C TRP A 86 -18.36 -1.91 -3.11
N ALA A 87 -18.40 -3.24 -3.21
CA ALA A 87 -17.21 -4.07 -3.14
C ALA A 87 -16.22 -3.81 -4.29
N ALA A 88 -16.72 -3.47 -5.47
CA ALA A 88 -15.91 -3.05 -6.61
C ALA A 88 -15.25 -1.68 -6.37
N ALA A 89 -15.98 -0.72 -5.78
CA ALA A 89 -15.44 0.57 -5.39
C ALA A 89 -14.34 0.43 -4.32
N ASP A 90 -14.54 -0.43 -3.31
CA ASP A 90 -13.52 -0.74 -2.31
C ASP A 90 -12.26 -1.33 -2.97
N SER A 91 -12.43 -2.29 -3.89
CA SER A 91 -11.31 -2.91 -4.62
C SER A 91 -10.54 -1.90 -5.47
N PHE A 92 -11.25 -0.93 -6.06
CA PHE A 92 -10.65 0.17 -6.81
C PHE A 92 -9.86 1.14 -5.90
N LEU A 93 -10.41 1.47 -4.72
CA LEU A 93 -9.71 2.29 -3.73
C LEU A 93 -8.46 1.58 -3.21
N GLU A 94 -8.54 0.27 -2.93
CA GLU A 94 -7.39 -0.54 -2.53
C GLU A 94 -6.30 -0.51 -3.60
N TRP A 95 -6.66 -0.72 -4.86
CA TRP A 95 -5.71 -0.65 -5.98
C TRP A 95 -5.02 0.71 -6.07
N ARG A 96 -5.79 1.80 -5.89
CA ARG A 96 -5.24 3.16 -5.89
C ARG A 96 -4.24 3.39 -4.75
N VAL A 97 -4.56 2.88 -3.56
CA VAL A 97 -3.64 2.88 -2.41
C VAL A 97 -2.40 2.04 -2.71
N ARG A 98 -2.52 0.89 -3.40
CA ARG A 98 -1.38 0.05 -3.77
C ARG A 98 -0.45 0.69 -4.80
N ILE A 99 -0.98 1.39 -5.80
CA ILE A 99 -0.16 2.13 -6.79
C ILE A 99 0.72 3.19 -6.12
N THR A 100 0.24 3.74 -5.01
CA THR A 100 0.92 4.81 -4.27
C THR A 100 1.80 4.27 -3.14
N GLY A 101 1.78 2.97 -2.87
CA GLY A 101 2.69 2.29 -1.97
C GLY A 101 4.02 1.95 -2.64
N THR A 102 5.12 2.01 -1.89
CA THR A 102 6.39 1.44 -2.31
C THR A 102 6.26 -0.07 -2.29
N ARG A 103 6.14 -0.70 -3.47
CA ARG A 103 6.06 -2.15 -3.58
C ARG A 103 7.34 -2.74 -2.97
N LEU A 104 7.22 -3.45 -1.85
CA LEU A 104 8.29 -4.31 -1.37
C LEU A 104 8.53 -5.37 -2.45
N ALA A 105 9.70 -5.36 -3.06
CA ALA A 105 10.19 -6.52 -3.78
C ALA A 105 10.35 -7.64 -2.73
N PHE A 106 9.46 -8.63 -2.78
CA PHE A 106 9.57 -9.83 -1.96
C PHE A 106 10.98 -10.40 -2.10
N THR A 107 11.74 -10.43 -1.01
CA THR A 107 13.00 -11.18 -0.94
C THR A 107 12.75 -12.47 -0.17
N THR A 108 12.82 -13.59 -0.88
CA THR A 108 12.80 -14.96 -0.36
C THR A 108 14.12 -15.31 0.38
N GLY A 109 14.69 -14.35 1.13
CA GLY A 109 16.01 -14.46 1.73
C GLY A 109 16.08 -13.87 3.13
N SER A 110 16.28 -14.74 4.12
CA SER A 110 16.75 -14.51 5.49
C SER A 110 16.39 -13.16 6.16
N LYS A 111 15.46 -13.21 7.12
CA LYS A 111 15.08 -12.14 8.09
C LYS A 111 16.24 -11.52 8.90
N TRP A 112 17.49 -11.91 8.66
CA TRP A 112 18.63 -11.60 9.53
C TRP A 112 19.64 -10.64 8.90
N GLY A 113 19.47 -10.25 7.63
CA GLY A 113 20.56 -9.63 6.86
C GLY A 113 20.40 -8.20 6.35
N SER A 114 19.20 -7.60 6.35
CA SER A 114 19.01 -6.29 5.71
C SER A 114 18.34 -5.25 6.62
N ASN A 115 19.06 -4.19 6.96
CA ASN A 115 18.55 -3.00 7.66
C ASN A 115 17.71 -2.07 6.76
N HIS A 116 17.40 -2.49 5.53
CA HIS A 116 16.74 -1.66 4.50
C HIS A 116 15.37 -2.20 4.07
N ALA A 117 14.91 -3.30 4.68
CA ALA A 117 13.59 -3.86 4.39
C ALA A 117 12.62 -3.47 5.50
N ASP A 118 11.57 -2.76 5.12
CA ASP A 118 10.39 -2.59 5.96
C ASP A 118 9.75 -3.98 6.08
N TYR A 119 9.79 -4.59 7.26
CA TYR A 119 9.20 -5.91 7.53
C TYR A 119 7.92 -5.74 8.37
N PRO A 120 6.82 -5.18 7.82
CA PRO A 120 5.55 -5.40 8.46
C PRO A 120 5.20 -6.89 8.32
N ASP A 121 4.70 -7.50 9.40
CA ASP A 121 4.24 -8.90 9.39
C ASP A 121 3.10 -9.16 8.36
N ASP A 122 2.54 -8.09 7.78
CA ASP A 122 1.60 -8.12 6.66
C ASP A 122 2.09 -7.21 5.51
N PRO A 123 2.35 -7.74 4.29
CA PRO A 123 2.73 -6.93 3.12
C PRO A 123 1.68 -5.89 2.71
N ARG A 124 0.47 -5.91 3.30
CA ARG A 124 -0.54 -4.85 3.16
C ARG A 124 -0.26 -3.60 4.00
N GLN A 125 0.71 -3.65 4.92
CA GLN A 125 1.04 -2.55 5.82
C GLN A 125 2.34 -1.81 5.46
N SER A 126 3.04 -2.20 4.38
CA SER A 126 4.18 -1.45 3.86
C SER A 126 3.69 -0.28 3.02
N SER A 127 3.49 0.88 3.64
CA SER A 127 3.17 2.11 2.93
C SER A 127 4.42 3.00 2.85
N LEU A 128 4.50 3.80 1.78
CA LEU A 128 5.51 4.87 1.67
C LEU A 128 5.48 5.77 2.91
N TYR A 129 4.29 5.94 3.50
CA TYR A 129 4.09 6.67 4.75
C TYR A 129 4.87 6.08 5.93
N ARG A 130 4.78 4.76 6.16
CA ARG A 130 5.49 4.10 7.26
C ARG A 130 7.01 4.15 7.07
N TRP A 131 7.47 3.86 5.86
CA TRP A 131 8.87 4.03 5.51
C TRP A 131 9.34 5.49 5.76
N TRP A 132 8.52 6.46 5.34
CA TRP A 132 8.83 7.88 5.50
C TRP A 132 8.91 8.31 6.97
N THR A 133 7.95 7.93 7.81
CA THR A 133 7.97 8.29 9.23
C THR A 133 9.20 7.73 9.94
N ASP A 134 9.66 6.56 9.52
CA ASP A 134 10.76 5.85 10.18
C ASP A 134 12.14 6.33 9.68
N HIS A 135 12.24 6.77 8.43
CA HIS A 135 13.52 7.12 7.78
C HIS A 135 13.74 8.63 7.61
N ALA A 136 12.69 9.45 7.51
CA ALA A 136 12.82 10.90 7.37
C ALA A 136 13.65 11.57 8.50
N PRO A 137 13.51 11.17 9.78
CA PRO A 137 14.32 11.74 10.86
C PRO A 137 15.82 11.42 10.75
N GLN A 138 16.17 10.29 10.14
CA GLN A 138 17.56 9.81 10.06
C GLN A 138 18.42 10.66 9.12
N PHE A 139 17.82 11.29 8.11
CA PHE A 139 18.55 12.14 7.16
C PHE A 139 19.12 13.43 7.79
N GLY A 140 18.46 13.97 8.82
CA GLY A 140 18.98 15.12 9.57
C GLY A 140 20.27 14.76 10.32
N VAL A 141 20.27 13.59 10.97
CA VAL A 141 21.41 13.08 11.74
C VAL A 141 22.65 12.84 10.87
N VAL A 142 22.47 12.31 9.65
CA VAL A 142 23.58 12.09 8.71
C VAL A 142 24.23 13.41 8.30
N THR A 143 23.42 14.45 8.07
CA THR A 143 23.92 15.78 7.69
C THR A 143 24.76 16.39 8.82
N ASP A 144 24.33 16.23 10.08
CA ASP A 144 25.05 16.73 11.25
C ASP A 144 26.38 15.97 11.47
N HIS A 145 26.41 14.66 11.23
CA HIS A 145 27.64 13.88 11.29
C HIS A 145 28.65 14.30 10.21
N LEU A 146 28.20 14.60 8.99
CA LEU A 146 29.07 15.05 7.89
C LEU A 146 29.76 16.38 8.22
N LYS A 147 29.03 17.35 8.78
CA LYS A 147 29.61 18.61 9.29
C LYS A 147 30.64 18.35 10.39
N GLY A 148 30.36 17.40 11.27
CA GLY A 148 31.29 16.96 12.32
C GLY A 148 32.59 16.40 11.74
N PHE A 149 32.51 15.58 10.69
CA PHE A 149 33.68 15.04 9.99
C PHE A 149 34.51 16.12 9.29
N GLU A 150 33.86 17.10 8.66
CA GLU A 150 34.56 18.21 7.98
C GLU A 150 35.40 19.00 8.98
N SER A 151 34.83 19.33 10.15
CA SER A 151 35.55 20.06 11.21
C SER A 151 36.79 19.31 11.74
N ARG A 152 36.70 17.98 11.84
CA ARG A 152 37.81 17.12 12.28
C ARG A 152 38.91 17.03 11.22
N LEU A 153 38.54 16.93 9.93
CA LEU A 153 39.50 16.95 8.83
C LEU A 153 40.22 18.30 8.73
N ALA A 154 39.50 19.42 8.90
CA ALA A 154 40.12 20.75 8.93
C ALA A 154 41.12 20.88 10.09
N THR A 155 40.78 20.36 11.27
CA THR A 155 41.69 20.32 12.43
C THR A 155 42.92 19.46 12.16
N LEU A 156 42.74 18.29 11.54
CA LEU A 156 43.84 17.39 11.16
C LEU A 156 44.76 18.04 10.12
N GLU A 157 44.20 18.70 9.09
CA GLU A 157 44.97 19.44 8.09
C GLU A 157 45.82 20.53 8.76
N GLN A 158 45.25 21.27 9.71
CA GLN A 158 45.96 22.30 10.47
C GLN A 158 47.08 21.72 11.35
N GLN A 159 46.82 20.59 12.04
CA GLN A 159 47.81 19.91 12.87
C GLN A 159 48.99 19.39 12.03
N VAL A 160 48.71 18.70 10.93
CA VAL A 160 49.75 18.19 10.02
C VAL A 160 50.56 19.33 9.40
N SER A 161 49.90 20.41 8.96
CA SER A 161 50.57 21.59 8.41
C SER A 161 51.46 22.30 9.44
N SER A 162 51.01 22.38 10.70
CA SER A 162 51.79 22.99 11.79
C SER A 162 52.98 22.12 12.21
N ALA A 163 52.78 20.80 12.29
CA ALA A 163 53.85 19.84 12.54
C ALA A 163 54.90 19.91 11.43
N MET A 164 54.48 19.92 10.16
CA MET A 164 55.37 20.06 9.00
C MET A 164 56.21 21.34 9.09
N ARG A 165 55.62 22.48 9.47
CA ARG A 165 56.38 23.73 9.67
C ARG A 165 57.43 23.64 10.78
N SER A 166 57.18 22.86 11.82
CA SER A 166 58.13 22.65 12.93
C SER A 166 59.23 21.62 12.63
N THR A 167 58.99 20.64 11.75
CA THR A 167 59.94 19.56 11.40
C THR A 167 60.81 19.87 10.17
N LEU A 168 60.62 21.04 9.55
CA LEU A 168 61.30 21.51 8.32
C LEU A 168 62.83 21.62 8.39
N ALA A 169 63.46 21.25 9.51
CA ALA A 169 64.91 21.27 9.69
C ALA A 169 65.62 19.91 9.45
N ALA A 170 64.90 18.79 9.29
CA ALA A 170 65.55 17.47 9.43
C ALA A 170 65.90 16.74 8.11
N GLU A 171 64.96 16.38 7.21
CA GLU A 171 65.31 15.52 6.05
C GLU A 171 64.38 15.70 4.82
N PRO A 172 64.91 15.59 3.58
CA PRO A 172 64.13 15.72 2.33
C PRO A 172 63.03 14.66 2.17
N GLN A 173 63.22 13.46 2.70
CA GLN A 173 62.26 12.36 2.57
C GLN A 173 61.02 12.59 3.42
N VAL A 174 61.20 13.13 4.63
CA VAL A 174 60.11 13.51 5.56
C VAL A 174 59.24 14.63 4.95
N GLN A 175 59.81 15.52 4.14
CA GLN A 175 59.05 16.55 3.43
C GLN A 175 58.16 15.97 2.32
N ALA A 176 58.67 14.99 1.57
CA ALA A 176 57.90 14.33 0.50
C ALA A 176 56.71 13.54 1.07
N ASP A 177 56.94 12.78 2.14
CA ASP A 177 55.90 12.00 2.82
C ASP A 177 54.83 12.92 3.42
N ALA A 178 55.24 14.01 4.09
CA ALA A 178 54.30 15.00 4.64
C ALA A 178 53.47 15.71 3.55
N ALA A 179 54.07 16.05 2.41
CA ALA A 179 53.35 16.64 1.28
C ALA A 179 52.30 15.66 0.69
N SER A 180 52.63 14.37 0.64
CA SER A 180 51.69 13.33 0.19
C SER A 180 50.50 13.18 1.15
N ILE A 181 50.75 13.24 2.47
CA ILE A 181 49.72 13.17 3.51
C ILE A 181 48.78 14.38 3.44
N VAL A 182 49.33 15.60 3.28
CA VAL A 182 48.51 16.82 3.13
C VAL A 182 47.65 16.73 1.87
N THR A 183 48.17 16.20 0.77
CA THR A 183 47.42 16.01 -0.47
C THR A 183 46.28 15.00 -0.29
N ALA A 184 46.53 13.87 0.38
CA ALA A 184 45.51 12.87 0.68
C ALA A 184 44.40 13.41 1.62
N ILE A 185 44.76 14.25 2.60
CA ILE A 185 43.79 14.93 3.48
C ILE A 185 42.90 15.88 2.68
N ARG A 186 43.49 16.66 1.76
CA ARG A 186 42.72 17.56 0.88
C ARG A 186 41.77 16.81 -0.04
N GLU A 187 42.24 15.73 -0.67
CA GLU A 187 41.38 14.89 -1.52
C GLU A 187 40.23 14.27 -0.71
N THR A 188 40.50 13.85 0.53
CA THR A 188 39.46 13.32 1.43
C THR A 188 38.44 14.40 1.80
N ARG A 189 38.89 15.64 2.05
CA ARG A 189 38.02 16.78 2.30
C ARG A 189 37.14 17.10 1.09
N ASP A 190 37.71 17.13 -0.11
CA ASP A 190 36.97 17.41 -1.35
C ASP A 190 35.88 16.35 -1.60
N ARG A 191 36.20 15.07 -1.37
CA ARG A 191 35.22 13.98 -1.43
C ARG A 191 34.11 14.13 -0.38
N LEU A 192 34.46 14.54 0.84
CA LEU A 192 33.48 14.77 1.90
C LEU A 192 32.52 15.91 1.56
N THR A 193 33.04 17.03 1.02
CA THR A 193 32.23 18.15 0.54
C THR A 193 31.28 17.72 -0.58
N HIS A 194 31.73 16.85 -1.48
CA HIS A 194 30.86 16.28 -2.52
C HIS A 194 29.75 15.40 -1.91
N VAL A 195 30.09 14.55 -0.94
CA VAL A 195 29.10 13.71 -0.24
C VAL A 195 28.09 14.58 0.50
N GLU A 196 28.52 15.63 1.18
CA GLU A 196 27.63 16.59 1.85
C GLU A 196 26.68 17.25 0.85
N GLY A 197 27.18 17.73 -0.29
CA GLY A 197 26.36 18.31 -1.36
C GLY A 197 25.32 17.33 -1.90
N SER A 198 25.71 16.08 -2.13
CA SER A 198 24.81 15.01 -2.60
C SER A 198 23.75 14.66 -1.55
N VAL A 199 24.13 14.54 -0.28
CA VAL A 199 23.21 14.28 0.83
C VAL A 199 22.25 15.44 1.01
N ARG A 200 22.74 16.68 0.96
CA ARG A 200 21.90 17.87 1.04
C ARG A 200 20.90 17.95 -0.12
N THR A 201 21.33 17.68 -1.34
CA THR A 201 20.44 17.63 -2.51
C THR A 201 19.37 16.54 -2.33
N ALA A 202 19.76 15.35 -1.85
CA ALA A 202 18.82 14.29 -1.55
C ALA A 202 17.82 14.71 -0.46
N VAL A 203 18.28 15.36 0.62
CA VAL A 203 17.44 15.91 1.68
C VAL A 203 16.49 16.97 1.13
N GLU A 204 16.95 17.88 0.28
CA GLU A 204 16.11 18.92 -0.32
C GLU A 204 15.04 18.34 -1.25
N VAL A 205 15.36 17.28 -2.01
CA VAL A 205 14.38 16.56 -2.86
C VAL A 205 13.36 15.82 -2.02
N VAL A 206 13.82 15.14 -0.96
CA VAL A 206 13.01 14.39 0.00
C VAL A 206 12.09 15.34 0.75
N GLN A 207 12.62 16.40 1.36
CA GLN A 207 11.87 17.42 2.11
C GLN A 207 11.12 18.41 1.20
N SER A 208 11.30 18.33 -0.12
CA SER A 208 10.51 19.16 -1.03
C SER A 208 9.02 18.93 -0.74
N GLY A 209 8.23 20.01 -0.71
CA GLY A 209 6.81 19.95 -0.34
C GLY A 209 5.98 18.95 -1.15
N ARG A 210 6.52 18.45 -2.27
CA ARG A 210 5.92 17.39 -3.09
C ARG A 210 5.74 16.07 -2.36
N VAL A 211 6.71 15.63 -1.54
CA VAL A 211 6.62 14.32 -0.87
C VAL A 211 5.60 14.35 0.28
N PRO A 212 5.61 15.33 1.20
CA PRO A 212 4.57 15.47 2.21
C PRO A 212 3.16 15.63 1.62
N GLU A 213 2.99 16.38 0.54
CA GLU A 213 1.70 16.53 -0.14
C GLU A 213 1.22 15.22 -0.77
N SER A 214 2.14 14.45 -1.37
CA SER A 214 1.81 13.13 -1.91
C SER A 214 1.39 12.15 -0.80
N LEU A 215 2.04 12.21 0.36
CA LEU A 215 1.71 11.41 1.54
C LEU A 215 0.37 11.81 2.15
N SER A 216 0.10 13.10 2.29
CA SER A 216 -1.20 13.61 2.76
C SER A 216 -2.35 13.15 1.85
N ARG A 217 -2.14 13.18 0.51
CA ARG A 217 -3.11 12.62 -0.44
C ARG A 217 -3.31 11.12 -0.22
N PHE A 218 -2.24 10.37 -0.04
CA PHE A 218 -2.30 8.94 0.26
C PHE A 218 -3.12 8.66 1.53
N ASP A 219 -2.82 9.35 2.63
CA ASP A 219 -3.50 9.16 3.92
C ASP A 219 -5.00 9.44 3.82
N ASN A 220 -5.38 10.49 3.08
CA ASN A 220 -6.78 10.80 2.85
C ASN A 220 -7.49 9.69 2.08
N TRP A 221 -6.89 9.13 1.02
CA TRP A 221 -7.47 8.01 0.28
C TRP A 221 -7.54 6.74 1.13
N PHE A 222 -6.51 6.46 1.91
CA PHE A 222 -6.48 5.32 2.81
C PHE A 222 -7.54 5.43 3.91
N ALA A 223 -7.73 6.62 4.50
CA ALA A 223 -8.79 6.87 5.47
C ALA A 223 -10.19 6.70 4.85
N ILE A 224 -10.40 7.19 3.61
CA ILE A 224 -11.66 6.97 2.88
C ILE A 224 -11.91 5.47 2.66
N PHE A 225 -10.89 4.74 2.24
CA PHE A 225 -10.96 3.29 2.04
C PHE A 225 -11.35 2.54 3.32
N LEU A 226 -10.66 2.81 4.45
CA LEU A 226 -10.98 2.18 5.73
C LEU A 226 -12.40 2.50 6.20
N ARG A 227 -12.82 3.77 6.06
CA ARG A 227 -14.20 4.17 6.40
C ARG A 227 -15.22 3.45 5.52
N SER A 228 -14.96 3.33 4.22
CA SER A 228 -15.83 2.62 3.27
C SER A 228 -15.97 1.14 3.64
N GLN A 229 -14.86 0.45 3.92
CA GLN A 229 -14.87 -0.96 4.32
C GLN A 229 -15.65 -1.19 5.61
N ASN A 230 -15.38 -0.39 6.64
CA ASN A 230 -16.06 -0.51 7.93
C ASN A 230 -17.57 -0.23 7.78
N LEU A 231 -17.93 0.77 6.97
CA LEU A 231 -19.34 1.09 6.70
C LEU A 231 -20.03 -0.01 5.90
N ARG A 232 -19.38 -0.59 4.88
CA ARG A 232 -19.90 -1.71 4.09
C ARG A 232 -20.19 -2.91 4.99
N TRP A 233 -19.23 -3.26 5.84
CA TRP A 233 -19.39 -4.37 6.78
C TRP A 233 -20.56 -4.13 7.74
N LEU A 234 -20.68 -2.91 8.28
CA LEU A 234 -21.78 -2.57 9.18
C LEU A 234 -23.14 -2.61 8.48
N VAL A 235 -23.27 -1.99 7.30
CA VAL A 235 -24.54 -1.82 6.60
C VAL A 235 -24.98 -3.09 5.90
N ILE A 236 -24.07 -3.73 5.16
CA ILE A 236 -24.40 -4.86 4.30
C ILE A 236 -24.23 -6.19 5.03
N ASP A 237 -23.09 -6.41 5.68
CA ASP A 237 -22.79 -7.72 6.27
C ASP A 237 -23.55 -7.93 7.60
N ILE A 238 -23.83 -6.85 8.35
CA ILE A 238 -24.62 -6.91 9.59
C ILE A 238 -26.04 -6.36 9.40
N GLY A 239 -26.14 -5.12 8.90
CA GLY A 239 -27.41 -4.40 8.86
C GLY A 239 -28.47 -5.11 8.03
N ALA A 240 -28.15 -5.50 6.80
CA ALA A 240 -29.12 -6.15 5.92
C ALA A 240 -29.66 -7.48 6.48
N PRO A 241 -28.84 -8.44 6.96
CA PRO A 241 -29.35 -9.65 7.61
C PRO A 241 -30.20 -9.40 8.85
N VAL A 242 -29.79 -8.47 9.71
CA VAL A 242 -30.52 -8.15 10.95
C VAL A 242 -31.89 -7.54 10.63
N LEU A 243 -31.95 -6.61 9.69
CA LEU A 243 -33.22 -6.00 9.25
C LEU A 243 -34.13 -7.02 8.58
N ALA A 244 -33.59 -7.89 7.72
CA ALA A 244 -34.37 -8.96 7.08
C ALA A 244 -34.93 -9.94 8.11
N ALA A 245 -34.13 -10.37 9.08
CA ALA A 245 -34.56 -11.25 10.16
C ALA A 245 -35.62 -10.59 11.06
N GLY A 246 -35.41 -9.33 11.45
CA GLY A 246 -36.36 -8.57 12.25
C GLY A 246 -37.70 -8.38 11.53
N TYR A 247 -37.66 -8.03 10.24
CA TYR A 247 -38.87 -7.90 9.41
C TYR A 247 -39.61 -9.24 9.28
N ALA A 248 -38.88 -10.35 9.05
CA ALA A 248 -39.46 -11.68 9.00
C ALA A 248 -40.16 -12.06 10.32
N LEU A 249 -39.55 -11.76 11.47
CA LEU A 249 -40.16 -12.00 12.78
C LEU A 249 -41.46 -11.21 12.97
N VAL A 250 -41.46 -9.92 12.62
CA VAL A 250 -42.68 -9.09 12.70
C VAL A 250 -43.80 -9.69 11.85
N LEU A 251 -43.51 -10.05 10.60
CA LEU A 251 -44.50 -10.66 9.70
C LEU A 251 -45.04 -11.99 10.24
N LEU A 252 -44.18 -12.81 10.85
CA LEU A 252 -44.61 -14.07 11.47
C LEU A 252 -45.53 -13.83 12.66
N THR A 253 -45.20 -12.88 13.53
CA THR A 253 -46.02 -12.57 14.72
C THR A 253 -47.37 -11.94 14.39
N GLN A 254 -47.49 -11.19 13.29
CA GLN A 254 -48.77 -10.63 12.84
C GLN A 254 -49.70 -11.66 12.21
N ARG A 255 -49.16 -12.81 11.79
CA ARG A 255 -49.89 -13.87 11.12
C ARG A 255 -50.36 -14.98 12.08
N MET A 256 -49.77 -15.04 13.28
CA MET A 256 -50.23 -15.89 14.39
C MET A 256 -51.42 -15.25 15.09
#